data_AF-A0A4S4NEX5-F1
#
_entry.id   AF-A0A4S4NEX5-F1
#
_cell.length_a   1.000
_cell.length_b   1.000
_cell.length_c   1.000
_cell.angle_alpha   90.00
_cell.angle_beta   90.00
_cell.angle_gamma   90.00
#
_symmetry.space_group_name_H-M   'P 1'
#
loop_
_entity.id
_entity.type
_entity.pdbx_description
1 polymer ?
#
loop_
_entity_poly.entity_id
_entity_poly.type
_entity_poly.pdbx_seq_one_letter_code
_entity_poly.pdbx_strand_id
1 'polypeptide(L)'
;MEISYLLTFFGGVAADIARKVFIPQTEEWLESILPHKRKARNAKRNMLQLEVREKLEKMGKDPSLARHVEDDAEEFLRRLDERHEAQREALVELEADRLLQNATTQVEMNMASGERLQEADENLATAIERLKRKGGLSENAIAALDNAQKAWEEFRAAQGEFEGLAMAEGGSMQPMVHALAMADMTVDRTLNIAAMRKGLSER
;
A
#
# COMPACT_ATOMS: atom_id res chain seq x y z
N MET A 1 -48.89 41.57 -20.93
CA MET A 1 -47.91 40.71 -21.62
C MET A 1 -46.85 40.26 -20.60
N GLU A 2 -47.24 39.68 -19.45
CA GLU A 2 -46.30 39.50 -18.32
C GLU A 2 -46.36 38.16 -17.58
N ILE A 3 -47.43 37.37 -17.72
CA ILE A 3 -47.57 36.09 -16.99
C ILE A 3 -46.73 34.97 -17.63
N SER A 4 -46.46 35.06 -18.94
CA SER A 4 -45.69 34.04 -19.68
C SER A 4 -44.23 33.98 -19.25
N TYR A 5 -43.60 35.13 -18.97
CA TYR A 5 -42.18 35.17 -18.57
C TYR A 5 -41.95 34.65 -17.16
N LEU A 6 -42.87 34.92 -16.24
CA LEU A 6 -42.84 34.40 -14.87
C LEU A 6 -43.04 32.87 -14.85
N LEU A 7 -43.97 32.33 -15.65
CA LEU A 7 -44.15 30.88 -15.75
C LEU A 7 -42.95 30.17 -16.38
N THR A 8 -42.30 30.75 -17.38
CA THR A 8 -41.05 30.18 -17.93
C THR A 8 -39.89 30.28 -16.96
N PHE A 9 -39.81 31.37 -16.18
CA PHE A 9 -38.77 31.56 -15.16
C PHE A 9 -38.95 30.58 -13.99
N PHE A 10 -40.15 30.47 -13.42
CA PHE A 10 -40.44 29.52 -12.34
C PHE A 10 -40.41 28.07 -12.82
N GLY A 11 -40.84 27.78 -14.05
CA GLY A 11 -40.71 26.45 -14.65
C GLY A 11 -39.25 26.05 -14.87
N GLY A 12 -38.41 26.99 -15.34
CA GLY A 12 -36.97 26.80 -15.49
C GLY A 12 -36.25 26.60 -14.16
N VAL A 13 -36.60 27.39 -13.14
CA VAL A 13 -36.05 27.27 -11.77
C VAL A 13 -36.50 25.97 -11.10
N ALA A 14 -37.76 25.56 -11.26
CA ALA A 14 -38.25 24.29 -10.73
C ALA A 14 -37.57 23.08 -11.41
N ALA A 15 -37.37 23.14 -12.74
CA ALA A 15 -36.65 22.11 -13.48
C ALA A 15 -35.15 22.06 -13.10
N ASP A 16 -34.52 23.21 -12.85
CA ASP A 16 -33.12 23.29 -12.43
C ASP A 16 -32.92 22.82 -10.98
N ILE A 17 -33.87 23.14 -10.08
CA ILE A 17 -33.91 22.62 -8.71
C ILE A 17 -34.16 21.10 -8.72
N ALA A 18 -35.07 20.60 -9.54
CA ALA A 18 -35.28 19.16 -9.69
C ALA A 18 -34.01 18.44 -10.18
N ARG A 19 -33.28 19.06 -11.13
CA ARG A 19 -31.97 18.56 -11.60
C ARG A 19 -30.88 18.61 -10.52
N LYS A 20 -30.90 19.58 -9.62
CA LYS A 20 -29.90 19.75 -8.55
C LYS A 20 -30.20 18.97 -7.26
N VAL A 21 -31.48 18.72 -6.97
CA VAL A 21 -31.94 18.14 -5.71
C VAL A 21 -32.32 16.66 -5.84
N PHE A 22 -32.84 16.24 -7.00
CA PHE A 22 -33.40 14.89 -7.18
C PHE A 22 -32.67 14.02 -8.21
N ILE A 23 -31.85 14.59 -9.10
CA ILE A 23 -31.05 13.82 -10.06
C ILE A 23 -29.58 13.93 -9.63
N PRO A 24 -28.95 12.85 -9.15
CA PRO A 24 -27.52 12.86 -8.83
C PRO A 24 -26.72 13.26 -10.07
N GLN A 25 -25.70 14.11 -9.91
CA GLN A 25 -24.84 14.57 -11.02
C GLN A 25 -23.94 13.48 -11.61
N THR A 26 -23.90 12.29 -11.00
CA THR A 26 -23.11 11.14 -11.46
C THR A 26 -23.98 10.16 -12.26
N GLU A 27 -23.45 9.54 -13.31
CA GLU A 27 -24.18 8.53 -14.11
C GLU A 27 -24.40 7.19 -13.38
N GLU A 28 -23.88 7.03 -12.15
CA GLU A 28 -23.92 5.77 -11.38
C GLU A 28 -25.34 5.25 -11.14
N TRP A 29 -26.31 6.15 -10.93
CA TRP A 29 -27.70 5.74 -10.72
C TRP A 29 -28.31 5.14 -12.00
N LEU A 30 -27.93 5.63 -13.18
CA LEU A 30 -28.38 5.07 -14.47
C LEU A 30 -27.89 3.63 -14.64
N GLU A 31 -26.70 3.31 -14.14
CA GLU A 31 -26.14 1.96 -14.20
C GLU A 31 -26.90 0.94 -13.35
N SER A 32 -27.54 1.43 -12.29
CA SER A 32 -28.39 0.63 -11.40
C SER A 32 -29.81 0.44 -11.93
N ILE A 33 -30.27 1.24 -12.89
CA ILE A 33 -31.65 1.20 -13.41
C ILE A 33 -31.72 0.58 -14.81
N LEU A 34 -30.67 0.75 -15.63
CA LEU A 34 -30.64 0.26 -17.01
C LEU A 34 -30.43 -1.28 -17.08
N PRO A 35 -31.36 -2.04 -17.68
CA PRO A 35 -31.32 -3.51 -17.68
C PRO A 35 -30.08 -4.12 -18.35
N HIS A 36 -29.55 -3.47 -19.39
CA HIS A 36 -28.40 -3.98 -20.15
C HIS A 36 -27.09 -3.83 -19.39
N LYS A 37 -26.89 -2.71 -18.67
CA LYS A 37 -25.71 -2.51 -17.80
C LYS A 37 -25.72 -3.47 -16.61
N ARG A 38 -26.90 -3.73 -16.00
CA ARG A 38 -27.06 -4.80 -14.99
C ARG A 38 -26.68 -6.18 -15.52
N LYS A 39 -27.14 -6.54 -16.73
CA LYS A 39 -26.79 -7.83 -17.35
C LYS A 39 -25.30 -7.96 -17.61
N ALA A 40 -24.64 -6.90 -18.08
CA ALA A 40 -23.19 -6.91 -18.30
C ALA A 40 -22.40 -7.13 -17.00
N ARG A 41 -22.79 -6.48 -15.90
CA ARG A 41 -22.17 -6.67 -14.57
C ARG A 41 -22.37 -8.10 -14.05
N ASN A 42 -23.60 -8.60 -14.11
CA ASN A 42 -23.91 -9.98 -13.72
C ASN A 42 -23.16 -11.01 -14.57
N ALA A 43 -22.95 -10.74 -15.86
CA ALA A 43 -22.17 -11.62 -16.74
C ALA A 43 -20.70 -11.67 -16.34
N LYS A 44 -20.07 -10.53 -16.04
CA LYS A 44 -18.68 -10.47 -15.54
C LYS A 44 -18.53 -11.19 -14.20
N ARG A 45 -19.44 -10.96 -13.25
CA ARG A 45 -19.47 -11.64 -11.96
C ARG A 45 -19.56 -13.16 -12.10
N ASN A 46 -20.51 -13.62 -12.90
CA ASN A 46 -20.71 -15.04 -13.12
C ASN A 46 -19.48 -15.68 -13.80
N MET A 47 -18.80 -14.96 -14.69
CA MET A 47 -17.60 -15.45 -15.38
C MET A 47 -16.41 -15.64 -14.43
N LEU A 48 -16.10 -14.64 -13.60
CA LEU A 48 -15.02 -14.74 -12.61
C LEU A 48 -15.26 -15.90 -11.63
N GLN A 49 -16.49 -16.02 -11.14
CA GLN A 49 -16.88 -17.11 -10.26
C GLN A 49 -16.74 -18.48 -10.94
N LEU A 50 -17.11 -18.60 -12.21
CA LEU A 50 -16.98 -19.84 -12.98
C LEU A 50 -15.52 -20.22 -13.22
N GLU A 51 -14.65 -19.26 -13.53
CA GLU A 51 -13.21 -19.51 -13.75
C GLU A 51 -12.54 -20.03 -12.48
N VAL A 52 -12.79 -19.39 -11.33
CA VAL A 52 -12.24 -19.85 -10.05
C VAL A 52 -12.82 -21.21 -9.68
N ARG A 53 -14.11 -21.43 -9.93
CA ARG A 53 -14.77 -22.71 -9.69
C ARG A 53 -14.15 -23.83 -10.53
N GLU A 54 -13.94 -23.61 -11.81
CA GLU A 54 -13.28 -24.56 -12.72
C GLU A 54 -11.85 -24.86 -12.27
N LYS A 55 -11.11 -23.84 -11.80
CA LYS A 55 -9.76 -24.03 -11.27
C LYS A 55 -9.75 -24.86 -9.99
N LEU A 56 -10.71 -24.63 -9.09
CA LEU A 56 -10.89 -25.43 -7.87
C LEU A 56 -11.23 -26.89 -8.20
N GLU A 57 -12.12 -27.13 -9.17
CA GLU A 57 -12.46 -28.47 -9.66
C GLU A 57 -11.23 -29.20 -10.22
N LYS A 58 -10.43 -28.53 -11.07
CA LYS A 58 -9.17 -29.08 -11.59
C LYS A 58 -8.15 -29.42 -10.50
N MET A 59 -8.20 -28.72 -9.37
CA MET A 59 -7.35 -28.95 -8.20
C MET A 59 -7.94 -29.97 -7.21
N GLY A 60 -9.10 -30.56 -7.50
CA GLY A 60 -9.80 -31.48 -6.60
C GLY A 60 -10.29 -30.82 -5.30
N LYS A 61 -10.55 -29.51 -5.34
CA LYS A 61 -11.05 -28.71 -4.20
C LYS A 61 -12.54 -28.43 -4.33
N ASP A 62 -13.18 -28.11 -3.20
CA ASP A 62 -14.61 -27.79 -3.18
C ASP A 62 -14.88 -26.54 -4.05
N PRO A 63 -15.66 -26.67 -5.13
CA PRO A 63 -15.95 -25.56 -6.03
C PRO A 63 -16.84 -24.49 -5.37
N SER A 64 -17.51 -24.84 -4.26
CA SER A 64 -18.38 -23.93 -3.51
C SER A 64 -17.62 -22.80 -2.83
N LEU A 65 -16.29 -22.89 -2.72
CA LEU A 65 -15.41 -21.84 -2.19
C LEU A 65 -15.37 -20.60 -3.11
N ALA A 66 -15.76 -20.74 -4.38
CA ALA A 66 -15.82 -19.61 -5.32
C ALA A 66 -16.91 -18.56 -4.95
N ARG A 67 -17.69 -18.77 -3.88
CA ARG A 67 -18.81 -17.91 -3.48
C ARG A 67 -18.39 -16.51 -3.02
N HIS A 68 -17.18 -16.34 -2.49
CA HIS A 68 -16.68 -15.06 -1.97
C HIS A 68 -15.63 -14.39 -2.87
N VAL A 69 -15.39 -14.95 -4.06
CA VAL A 69 -14.29 -14.51 -4.95
C VAL A 69 -14.39 -13.05 -5.35
N GLU A 70 -15.61 -12.51 -5.48
CA GLU A 70 -15.81 -11.10 -5.82
C GLU A 70 -15.45 -10.20 -4.63
N ASP A 71 -15.97 -10.49 -3.44
CA ASP A 71 -15.65 -9.76 -2.21
C ASP A 71 -14.14 -9.81 -1.91
N ASP A 72 -13.52 -10.99 -2.07
CA ASP A 72 -12.09 -11.20 -1.86
C ASP A 72 -11.24 -10.46 -2.90
N ALA A 73 -11.68 -10.44 -4.17
CA ALA A 73 -10.98 -9.72 -5.24
C ALA A 73 -11.11 -8.20 -5.08
N GLU A 74 -12.28 -7.70 -4.71
CA GLU A 74 -12.50 -6.28 -4.41
C GLU A 74 -11.67 -5.85 -3.20
N GLU A 75 -11.63 -6.65 -2.13
CA GLU A 75 -10.82 -6.36 -0.97
C GLU A 75 -9.31 -6.37 -1.29
N PHE A 76 -8.86 -7.30 -2.13
CA PHE A 76 -7.49 -7.37 -2.61
C PHE A 76 -7.12 -6.15 -3.47
N LEU A 77 -7.96 -5.79 -4.44
CA LEU A 77 -7.74 -4.62 -5.30
C LEU A 77 -7.74 -3.32 -4.49
N ARG A 78 -8.65 -3.18 -3.52
CA ARG A 78 -8.65 -2.04 -2.60
C ARG A 78 -7.34 -1.92 -1.83
N ARG A 79 -6.84 -3.02 -1.26
CA ARG A 79 -5.54 -3.02 -0.55
C ARG A 79 -4.36 -2.69 -1.48
N LEU A 80 -4.42 -3.12 -2.74
CA LEU A 80 -3.41 -2.78 -3.73
C LEU A 80 -3.46 -1.30 -4.11
N ASP A 81 -4.64 -0.75 -4.35
CA ASP A 81 -4.83 0.66 -4.69
C ASP A 81 -4.43 1.56 -3.51
N GLU A 82 -4.83 1.23 -2.28
CA GLU A 82 -4.39 1.93 -1.07
C GLU A 82 -2.86 1.92 -0.93
N ARG A 83 -2.23 0.80 -1.23
CA ARG A 83 -0.76 0.68 -1.22
C ARG A 83 -0.12 1.51 -2.34
N HIS A 84 -0.67 1.48 -3.55
CA HIS A 84 -0.16 2.23 -4.69
C HIS A 84 -0.33 3.73 -4.53
N GLU A 85 -1.45 4.18 -3.97
CA GLU A 85 -1.72 5.58 -3.69
C GLU A 85 -0.80 6.10 -2.58
N ALA A 86 -0.64 5.35 -1.49
CA ALA A 86 0.33 5.67 -0.44
C ALA A 86 1.78 5.73 -0.97
N GLN A 87 2.15 4.80 -1.86
CA GLN A 87 3.46 4.83 -2.53
C GLN A 87 3.62 6.03 -3.46
N ARG A 88 2.57 6.42 -4.17
CA ARG A 88 2.57 7.57 -5.08
C ARG A 88 2.66 8.88 -4.31
N GLU A 89 1.92 9.03 -3.22
CA GLU A 89 1.98 10.20 -2.34
C GLU A 89 3.37 10.33 -1.71
N ALA A 90 3.92 9.23 -1.18
CA ALA A 90 5.28 9.19 -0.67
C ALA A 90 6.32 9.55 -1.74
N LEU A 91 6.15 9.08 -2.98
CA LEU A 91 7.04 9.43 -4.10
C LEU A 91 6.95 10.91 -4.47
N VAL A 92 5.75 11.50 -4.46
CA VAL A 92 5.55 12.93 -4.74
C VAL A 92 6.16 13.79 -3.63
N GLU A 93 6.02 13.38 -2.37
CA GLU A 93 6.63 14.06 -1.23
C GLU A 93 8.16 13.95 -1.27
N LEU A 94 8.70 12.77 -1.55
CA LEU A 94 10.14 12.51 -1.71
C LEU A 94 10.74 13.32 -2.88
N GLU A 95 10.06 13.37 -4.03
CA GLU A 95 10.54 14.13 -5.19
C GLU A 95 10.38 15.64 -4.99
N ALA A 96 9.36 16.09 -4.25
CA ALA A 96 9.22 17.48 -3.84
C ALA A 96 10.36 17.90 -2.90
N ASP A 97 10.73 17.07 -1.93
CA ASP A 97 11.88 17.29 -1.06
C ASP A 97 13.19 17.28 -1.86
N ARG A 98 13.35 16.36 -2.82
CA ARG A 98 14.51 16.31 -3.73
C ARG A 98 14.65 17.59 -4.56
N LEU A 99 13.53 18.13 -5.07
CA LEU A 99 13.50 19.38 -5.86
C LEU A 99 13.72 20.62 -5.00
N LEU A 100 13.34 20.59 -3.71
CA LEU A 100 13.59 21.67 -2.75
C LEU A 100 15.03 21.66 -2.20
N GLN A 101 15.74 20.52 -2.29
CA GLN A 101 17.16 20.38 -1.97
C GLN A 101 18.11 20.74 -3.13
N ASN A 102 17.71 21.62 -4.06
CA ASN A 102 18.55 22.04 -5.18
C ASN A 102 19.77 22.88 -4.74
N ALA A 103 20.79 22.21 -4.19
CA ALA A 103 22.22 22.30 -4.48
C ALA A 103 23.03 21.37 -3.54
N THR A 104 22.67 20.09 -3.40
CA THR A 104 23.54 19.08 -2.79
C THR A 104 24.33 18.33 -3.86
N THR A 105 25.63 18.16 -3.64
CA THR A 105 26.49 17.31 -4.46
C THR A 105 26.10 15.84 -4.26
N GLN A 106 26.38 14.98 -5.23
CA GLN A 106 26.16 13.53 -5.07
C GLN A 106 26.91 12.97 -3.86
N VAL A 107 28.03 13.58 -3.48
CA VAL A 107 28.80 13.23 -2.27
C VAL A 107 27.97 13.48 -1.01
N GLU A 108 27.35 14.65 -0.90
CA GLU A 108 26.50 15.00 0.25
C GLU A 108 25.27 14.10 0.33
N MET A 109 24.66 13.76 -0.81
CA MET A 109 23.53 12.82 -0.85
C MET A 109 23.95 11.41 -0.40
N ASN A 110 25.10 10.93 -0.87
CA ASN A 110 25.65 9.64 -0.44
C ASN A 110 25.95 9.65 1.08
N MET A 111 26.52 10.73 1.60
CA MET A 111 26.76 10.88 3.04
C MET A 111 25.46 10.86 3.85
N ALA A 112 24.47 11.67 3.47
CA ALA A 112 23.19 11.74 4.16
C ALA A 112 22.46 10.39 4.16
N SER A 113 22.52 9.64 3.04
CA SER A 113 21.94 8.29 2.98
C SER A 113 22.64 7.29 3.90
N GLY A 114 23.96 7.40 4.07
CA GLY A 114 24.73 6.60 5.01
C GLY A 114 24.38 6.93 6.47
N GLU A 115 24.27 8.21 6.81
CA GLU A 115 23.86 8.67 8.14
C GLU A 115 22.45 8.19 8.49
N ARG A 116 21.51 8.24 7.52
CA ARG A 116 20.15 7.71 7.69
C ARG A 116 20.14 6.21 7.97
N LEU A 117 20.95 5.44 7.26
CA LEU A 117 21.09 4.00 7.52
C LEU A 117 21.64 3.75 8.93
N GLN A 118 22.65 4.51 9.34
CA GLN A 118 23.22 4.39 10.68
C GLN A 118 22.17 4.67 11.77
N GLU A 119 21.40 5.76 11.63
CA GLU A 119 20.32 6.08 12.57
C GLU A 119 19.25 4.98 12.62
N ALA A 120 18.88 4.42 11.47
CA ALA A 120 17.94 3.31 11.39
C ALA A 120 18.48 2.07 12.13
N ASP A 121 19.76 1.75 11.98
CA ASP A 121 20.43 0.65 12.66
C ASP A 121 20.44 0.83 14.18
N GLU A 122 20.75 2.03 14.67
CA GLU A 122 20.74 2.35 16.10
C GLU A 122 19.32 2.20 16.71
N ASN A 123 18.31 2.61 15.96
CA ASN A 123 16.91 2.47 16.33
C ASN A 123 16.48 0.99 16.38
N LEU A 124 16.86 0.19 15.39
CA LEU A 124 16.58 -1.24 15.35
C LEU A 124 17.24 -1.97 16.52
N ALA A 125 18.53 -1.72 16.77
CA ALA A 125 19.26 -2.30 17.90
C ALA A 125 18.56 -1.97 19.23
N THR A 126 18.16 -0.72 19.41
CA THR A 126 17.40 -0.28 20.59
C THR A 126 16.05 -1.01 20.72
N ALA A 127 15.33 -1.22 19.61
CA ALA A 127 14.05 -1.94 19.62
C ALA A 127 14.22 -3.42 20.00
N ILE A 128 15.26 -4.08 19.47
CA ILE A 128 15.60 -5.48 19.77
C ILE A 128 15.94 -5.62 21.24
N GLU A 129 16.78 -4.75 21.79
CA GLU A 129 17.14 -4.76 23.21
C GLU A 129 15.91 -4.58 24.11
N ARG A 130 15.00 -3.69 23.73
CA ARG A 130 13.73 -3.51 24.45
C ARG A 130 12.82 -4.76 24.36
N LEU A 131 12.85 -5.49 23.25
CA LEU A 131 12.12 -6.76 23.12
C LEU A 131 12.75 -7.85 23.99
N LYS A 132 14.08 -8.01 23.98
CA LYS A 132 14.80 -9.00 24.79
C LYS A 132 14.62 -8.78 26.29
N ARG A 133 14.64 -7.52 26.73
CA ARG A 133 14.43 -7.15 28.15
C ARG A 133 12.98 -7.32 28.60
N LYS A 134 12.05 -7.56 27.67
CA LYS A 134 10.68 -7.82 28.03
C LYS A 134 10.60 -9.15 28.78
N GLY A 135 10.09 -9.11 30.01
CA GLY A 135 9.91 -10.31 30.82
C GLY A 135 9.04 -11.34 30.11
N GLY A 136 9.36 -12.62 30.30
CA GLY A 136 8.60 -13.75 29.76
C GLY A 136 9.21 -14.44 28.53
N LEU A 137 10.33 -13.95 27.99
CA LEU A 137 11.10 -14.68 26.98
C LEU A 137 12.07 -15.67 27.63
N SER A 138 12.07 -16.92 27.15
CA SER A 138 13.08 -17.90 27.53
C SER A 138 14.40 -17.64 26.79
N GLU A 139 15.51 -18.17 27.31
CA GLU A 139 16.81 -18.10 26.64
C GLU A 139 16.77 -18.67 25.22
N ASN A 140 16.04 -19.76 25.00
CA ASN A 140 15.84 -20.35 23.67
C ASN A 140 15.10 -19.39 22.72
N ALA A 141 14.09 -18.65 23.21
CA ALA A 141 13.37 -17.68 22.40
C ALA A 141 14.26 -16.48 22.04
N ILE A 142 15.12 -16.04 22.96
CA ILE A 142 16.11 -14.98 22.72
C ILE A 142 17.14 -15.43 21.68
N ALA A 143 17.69 -16.64 21.82
CA ALA A 143 18.63 -17.20 20.84
C ALA A 143 17.99 -17.37 19.45
N ALA A 144 16.72 -17.76 19.38
CA ALA A 144 15.97 -17.82 18.13
C ALA A 144 15.76 -16.44 17.50
N LEU A 145 15.48 -15.41 18.32
CA LEU A 145 15.38 -14.02 17.85
C LEU A 145 16.72 -13.53 17.28
N ASP A 146 17.84 -13.84 17.93
CA ASP A 146 19.18 -13.46 17.47
C ASP A 146 19.53 -14.11 16.13
N ASN A 147 19.23 -15.41 15.98
CA ASN A 147 19.43 -16.10 14.71
C ASN A 147 18.53 -15.53 13.60
N ALA A 148 17.27 -15.24 13.91
CA ALA A 148 16.34 -14.63 12.95
C ALA A 148 16.80 -13.22 12.54
N GLN A 149 17.34 -12.45 13.48
CA GLN A 149 17.87 -11.12 13.22
C GLN A 149 19.10 -11.18 12.32
N LYS A 150 20.05 -12.09 12.60
CA LYS A 150 21.23 -12.30 11.76
C LYS A 150 20.86 -12.67 10.32
N ALA A 151 19.94 -13.62 10.14
CA ALA A 151 19.48 -14.01 8.81
C ALA A 151 18.79 -12.85 8.08
N TRP A 152 18.06 -12.01 8.80
CA TRP A 152 17.44 -10.81 8.24
C TRP A 152 18.48 -9.75 7.83
N GLU A 153 19.56 -9.58 8.58
CA GLU A 153 20.67 -8.66 8.21
C GLU A 153 21.39 -9.12 6.95
N GLU A 154 21.61 -10.43 6.79
CA GLU A 154 22.18 -11.03 5.58
C GLU A 154 21.25 -10.79 4.37
N PHE A 155 19.94 -11.00 4.55
CA PHE A 155 18.94 -10.68 3.53
C PHE A 155 18.94 -9.19 3.16
N ARG A 156 18.95 -8.30 4.15
CA ARG A 156 19.00 -6.84 3.93
C ARG A 156 20.22 -6.43 3.13
N ALA A 157 21.39 -6.95 3.48
CA ALA A 157 22.63 -6.63 2.76
C ALA A 157 22.55 -7.10 1.30
N ALA A 158 22.09 -8.33 1.06
CA ALA A 158 21.93 -8.85 -0.29
C ALA A 158 20.89 -8.06 -1.11
N GLN A 159 19.79 -7.66 -0.48
CA GLN A 159 18.74 -6.86 -1.12
C GLN A 159 19.23 -5.44 -1.45
N GLY A 160 19.94 -4.78 -0.52
CA GLY A 160 20.53 -3.46 -0.75
C GLY A 160 21.55 -3.46 -1.89
N GLU A 161 22.38 -4.50 -1.97
CA GLU A 161 23.31 -4.68 -3.10
C GLU A 161 22.57 -4.86 -4.42
N PHE A 162 21.55 -5.72 -4.44
CA PHE A 162 20.72 -5.90 -5.63
C PHE A 162 20.08 -4.59 -6.09
N GLU A 163 19.46 -3.81 -5.20
CA GLU A 163 18.80 -2.56 -5.57
C GLU A 163 19.80 -1.50 -6.03
N GLY A 164 20.95 -1.39 -5.36
CA GLY A 164 22.04 -0.52 -5.77
C GLY A 164 22.51 -0.81 -7.20
N LEU A 165 22.77 -2.10 -7.50
CA LEU A 165 23.15 -2.53 -8.84
C LEU A 165 22.01 -2.30 -9.84
N ALA A 166 20.79 -2.75 -9.55
CA ALA A 166 19.67 -2.70 -10.48
C ALA A 166 19.33 -1.27 -10.94
N MET A 167 19.50 -0.26 -10.08
CA MET A 167 19.12 1.12 -10.39
C MET A 167 20.29 2.02 -10.79
N ALA A 168 21.51 1.71 -10.36
CA ALA A 168 22.63 2.65 -10.50
C ALA A 168 24.00 1.97 -10.67
N GLU A 169 24.08 0.74 -11.20
CA GLU A 169 25.33 0.00 -11.38
C GLU A 169 26.48 0.86 -11.97
N GLY A 170 27.59 0.93 -11.24
CA GLY A 170 28.80 1.67 -11.63
C GLY A 170 28.66 3.19 -11.57
N GLY A 171 27.49 3.70 -11.19
CA GLY A 171 27.19 5.13 -11.08
C GLY A 171 27.45 5.68 -9.68
N SER A 172 27.65 7.00 -9.60
CA SER A 172 27.86 7.70 -8.32
C SER A 172 26.66 7.67 -7.36
N MET A 173 25.49 7.25 -7.84
CA MET A 173 24.27 7.06 -7.05
C MET A 173 24.15 5.66 -6.42
N GLN A 174 24.90 4.66 -6.89
CA GLN A 174 24.85 3.30 -6.37
C GLN A 174 24.95 3.20 -4.84
N PRO A 175 25.94 3.83 -4.17
CA PRO A 175 26.04 3.75 -2.72
C PRO A 175 24.84 4.40 -2.00
N MET A 176 24.24 5.43 -2.58
CA MET A 176 23.04 6.05 -2.02
C MET A 176 21.82 5.14 -2.14
N VAL A 177 21.59 4.55 -3.31
CA VAL A 177 20.47 3.61 -3.51
C VAL A 177 20.60 2.41 -2.57
N HIS A 178 21.81 1.84 -2.48
CA HIS A 178 22.12 0.77 -1.54
C HIS A 178 21.80 1.15 -0.08
N ALA A 179 22.28 2.32 0.37
CA ALA A 179 22.08 2.76 1.75
C ALA A 179 20.60 3.06 2.07
N LEU A 180 19.88 3.70 1.14
CA LEU A 180 18.45 4.00 1.30
C LEU A 180 17.60 2.72 1.36
N ALA A 181 17.84 1.77 0.46
CA ALA A 181 17.15 0.47 0.45
C ALA A 181 17.33 -0.26 1.78
N MET A 182 18.57 -0.31 2.28
CA MET A 182 18.85 -0.89 3.59
C MET A 182 18.16 -0.12 4.72
N ALA A 183 18.12 1.21 4.67
CA ALA A 183 17.50 2.03 5.71
C ALA A 183 15.99 1.78 5.79
N ASP A 184 15.30 1.74 4.65
CA ASP A 184 13.85 1.52 4.60
C ASP A 184 13.47 0.13 5.13
N MET A 185 14.20 -0.91 4.74
CA MET A 185 14.02 -2.25 5.30
C MET A 185 14.24 -2.28 6.82
N THR A 186 15.20 -1.49 7.32
CA THR A 186 15.53 -1.40 8.75
C THR A 186 14.43 -0.72 9.55
N VAL A 187 13.78 0.30 8.98
CA VAL A 187 12.58 0.92 9.54
C VAL A 187 11.45 -0.10 9.63
N ASP A 188 11.15 -0.82 8.54
CA ASP A 188 10.11 -1.86 8.52
C ASP A 188 10.36 -2.95 9.57
N ARG A 189 11.62 -3.39 9.71
CA ARG A 189 12.00 -4.37 10.72
C ARG A 189 11.82 -3.82 12.13
N THR A 190 12.16 -2.57 12.38
CA THR A 190 11.95 -1.91 13.67
C THR A 190 10.47 -1.89 14.06
N LEU A 191 9.58 -1.58 13.11
CA LEU A 191 8.13 -1.63 13.31
C LEU A 191 7.64 -3.06 13.62
N ASN A 192 8.17 -4.05 12.90
CA ASN A 192 7.87 -5.46 13.14
C ASN A 192 8.27 -5.92 14.56
N ILE A 193 9.48 -5.56 15.01
CA ILE A 193 9.97 -5.85 16.37
C ILE A 193 9.11 -5.14 17.44
N ALA A 194 8.72 -3.89 17.19
CA ALA A 194 7.83 -3.15 18.09
C ALA A 194 6.45 -3.81 18.20
N ALA A 195 5.89 -4.30 17.09
CA ALA A 195 4.62 -5.03 17.06
C ALA A 195 4.71 -6.37 17.82
N MET A 196 5.78 -7.15 17.62
CA MET A 196 6.05 -8.37 18.39
C MET A 196 6.09 -8.09 19.89
N ARG A 197 6.82 -7.03 20.27
CA ARG A 197 6.87 -6.57 21.65
C ARG A 197 5.47 -6.25 22.16
N LYS A 198 4.62 -5.53 21.42
CA LYS A 198 3.25 -5.23 21.88
C LYS A 198 2.40 -6.49 22.04
N GLY A 199 2.45 -7.43 21.10
CA GLY A 199 1.68 -8.69 21.17
C GLY A 199 2.04 -9.55 22.39
N LEU A 200 3.27 -9.46 22.89
CA LEU A 200 3.68 -10.11 24.15
C LEU A 200 3.13 -9.41 25.42
N SER A 201 2.58 -8.20 25.33
CA SER A 201 1.99 -7.47 26.48
C SER A 201 0.53 -7.81 26.70
N GLU A 202 -0.14 -8.30 25.67
CA GLU A 202 -1.58 -8.57 25.65
C GLU A 202 -1.88 -10.05 26.01
N ARG A 203 -0.85 -10.83 26.36
CA ARG A 203 -0.93 -12.20 26.85
C ARG A 203 -0.69 -12.26 28.35
#